data_AF-A0A2W4LEW0-F1
#
_entry.id   AF-A0A2W4LEW0-F1
#
_cell.length_a   1.000
_cell.length_b   1.000
_cell.length_c   1.000
_cell.angle_alpha   90.00
_cell.angle_beta   90.00
_cell.angle_gamma   90.00
#
_symmetry.space_group_name_H-M   'P 1'
#
loop_
_entity.id
_entity.type
_entity.pdbx_description
1 polymer ?
#
loop_
_entity_poly.entity_id
_entity_poly.type
_entity_poly.pdbx_seq_one_letter_code
_entity_poly.pdbx_strand_id
1 'polypeptide(L)'
;MAREPARRRRAPDERDSAQPSRRRSPERVPVNETTLGEAALRYLERYDAPREKLVRHLERWIRKRGEPGDPVRARPLIEALVARYTASGILDENRLAEVSLGRLRARGASRLAIRAKLAARGVEAAAIDRALERETIEEPEAELAELLPWPPPHGLAQPRP
;
A
#
# COMPACT_ATOMS: atom_id res chain seq x y z
N MET A 1 -54.90 -52.83 29.07
CA MET A 1 -54.27 -51.49 29.24
C MET A 1 -52.76 -51.71 29.31
N ALA A 2 -51.87 -51.05 28.60
CA ALA A 2 -51.89 -50.38 27.31
C ALA A 2 -50.45 -50.60 26.77
N ARG A 3 -50.34 -50.98 25.50
CA ARG A 3 -49.05 -51.18 24.81
C ARG A 3 -48.32 -49.84 24.74
N GLU A 4 -47.15 -49.75 25.38
CA GLU A 4 -46.28 -48.57 25.27
C GLU A 4 -45.37 -48.73 24.04
N PRO A 5 -45.43 -47.82 23.04
CA PRO A 5 -44.71 -48.00 21.79
C PRO A 5 -43.24 -47.61 21.93
N ALA A 6 -42.40 -48.45 21.32
CA ALA A 6 -40.97 -48.27 21.15
C ALA A 6 -40.60 -46.84 20.73
N ARG A 7 -39.67 -46.22 21.46
CA ARG A 7 -39.00 -44.98 21.08
C ARG A 7 -38.32 -45.16 19.73
N ARG A 8 -38.96 -44.69 18.65
CA ARG A 8 -38.34 -44.57 17.32
C ARG A 8 -37.09 -43.69 17.46
N ARG A 9 -35.91 -44.29 17.27
CA ARG A 9 -34.70 -43.53 16.95
C ARG A 9 -34.97 -42.80 15.63
N ARG A 10 -35.05 -41.46 15.68
CA ARG A 10 -35.06 -40.64 14.45
C ARG A 10 -33.71 -40.82 13.76
N ALA A 11 -33.76 -41.18 12.49
CA ALA A 11 -32.59 -41.24 11.62
C ALA A 11 -31.88 -39.88 11.58
N PRO A 12 -30.55 -39.83 11.38
CA PRO A 12 -29.85 -38.58 11.16
C PRO A 12 -30.42 -37.92 9.91
N ASP A 13 -30.92 -36.71 10.09
CA ASP A 13 -31.37 -35.80 9.06
C ASP A 13 -30.16 -35.51 8.14
N GLU A 14 -30.23 -36.01 6.91
CA GLU A 14 -29.30 -35.72 5.81
C GLU A 14 -29.36 -34.23 5.48
N ARG A 15 -28.79 -33.41 6.36
CA ARG A 15 -28.58 -31.99 6.11
C ARG A 15 -27.47 -31.87 5.08
N ASP A 16 -27.93 -31.87 3.84
CA ASP A 16 -27.43 -31.01 2.79
C ASP A 16 -25.92 -31.08 2.63
N SER A 17 -25.49 -32.15 1.97
CA SER A 17 -24.17 -32.25 1.36
C SER A 17 -24.07 -31.25 0.21
N ALA A 18 -24.11 -29.96 0.53
CA ALA A 18 -23.78 -28.88 -0.39
C ALA A 18 -22.32 -29.06 -0.78
N GLN A 19 -22.09 -29.82 -1.84
CA GLN A 19 -20.78 -30.00 -2.44
C GLN A 19 -20.19 -28.60 -2.65
N PRO A 20 -18.96 -28.31 -2.19
CA PRO A 20 -18.35 -27.03 -2.43
C PRO A 20 -18.34 -26.80 -3.94
N SER A 21 -19.03 -25.76 -4.39
CA SER A 21 -19.09 -25.40 -5.81
C SER A 21 -17.67 -25.43 -6.34
N ARG A 22 -17.42 -26.29 -7.34
CA ARG A 22 -16.11 -26.43 -7.98
C ARG A 22 -15.73 -25.04 -8.46
N ARG A 23 -14.86 -24.35 -7.71
CA ARG A 23 -14.34 -23.05 -8.08
C ARG A 23 -13.70 -23.26 -9.44
N ARG A 24 -14.32 -22.74 -10.50
CA ARG A 24 -13.77 -22.83 -11.85
C ARG A 24 -12.34 -22.34 -11.76
N SER A 25 -11.38 -23.21 -12.11
CA SER A 25 -10.00 -22.80 -12.19
C SER A 25 -9.94 -21.59 -13.12
N PRO A 26 -9.28 -20.49 -12.73
CA PRO A 26 -9.21 -19.31 -13.58
C PRO A 26 -8.65 -19.71 -14.95
N GLU A 27 -9.27 -19.18 -16.01
CA GLU A 27 -8.82 -19.39 -17.38
C GLU A 27 -7.36 -18.96 -17.51
N ARG A 28 -6.59 -19.77 -18.25
CA ARG A 28 -5.20 -19.50 -18.50
C ARG A 28 -5.06 -18.35 -19.49
N VAL A 29 -4.14 -17.43 -19.24
CA VAL A 29 -3.91 -16.23 -20.03
C VAL A 29 -2.45 -16.23 -20.48
N PRO A 30 -2.16 -15.97 -21.77
CA PRO A 30 -0.79 -15.85 -22.24
C PRO A 30 -0.08 -14.70 -21.52
N VAL A 31 1.12 -14.98 -21.00
CA VAL A 31 1.92 -13.98 -20.28
C VAL A 31 2.83 -13.25 -21.27
N ASN A 32 2.48 -12.02 -21.59
CA ASN A 32 3.22 -11.13 -22.48
C ASN A 32 3.16 -9.69 -21.97
N GLU A 33 3.83 -8.76 -22.66
CA GLU A 33 3.87 -7.35 -22.25
C GLU A 33 2.48 -6.72 -22.12
N THR A 34 1.59 -6.97 -23.08
CA THR A 34 0.25 -6.39 -23.12
C THR A 34 -0.59 -6.88 -21.94
N THR A 35 -0.66 -8.20 -21.72
CA THR A 35 -1.49 -8.78 -20.66
C THR A 35 -0.97 -8.43 -19.27
N LEU A 36 0.36 -8.34 -19.08
CA LEU A 36 0.96 -7.86 -17.84
C LEU A 36 0.70 -6.36 -17.64
N GLY A 37 0.78 -5.56 -18.70
CA GLY A 37 0.50 -4.13 -18.66
C GLY A 37 -0.93 -3.84 -18.23
N GLU A 38 -1.91 -4.50 -18.85
CA GLU A 38 -3.33 -4.40 -18.49
C GLU A 38 -3.59 -4.86 -17.05
N ALA A 39 -2.99 -5.98 -16.63
CA ALA A 39 -3.13 -6.47 -15.27
C ALA A 39 -2.55 -5.47 -14.25
N ALA A 40 -1.41 -4.84 -14.57
CA ALA A 40 -0.78 -3.82 -13.75
C ALA A 40 -1.63 -2.55 -13.67
N LEU A 41 -2.09 -2.01 -14.80
CA LEU A 41 -2.91 -0.79 -14.82
C LEU A 41 -4.20 -0.97 -14.04
N ARG A 42 -4.93 -2.07 -14.27
CA ARG A 42 -6.14 -2.40 -13.51
C ARG A 42 -5.88 -2.49 -12.00
N TYR A 43 -4.69 -2.93 -11.60
CA TYR A 43 -4.32 -2.96 -10.18
C TYR A 43 -4.07 -1.54 -9.64
N LEU A 44 -3.34 -0.71 -10.39
CA LEU A 44 -2.95 0.65 -9.98
C LEU A 44 -4.12 1.65 -10.01
N GLU A 45 -5.10 1.45 -10.88
CA GLU A 45 -6.36 2.21 -10.89
C GLU A 45 -7.11 2.12 -9.54
N ARG A 46 -6.94 1.01 -8.84
CA ARG A 46 -7.64 0.74 -7.57
C ARG A 46 -6.78 1.00 -6.34
N TYR A 47 -5.47 0.85 -6.46
CA TYR A 47 -4.56 0.84 -5.32
C TYR A 47 -3.36 1.74 -5.56
N ASP A 48 -3.16 2.65 -4.62
CA ASP A 48 -1.89 3.34 -4.44
C ASP A 48 -0.91 2.37 -3.74
N ALA A 49 -0.05 1.74 -4.54
CA ALA A 49 0.78 0.62 -4.13
C ALA A 49 2.26 0.90 -4.41
N PRO A 50 3.16 0.59 -3.46
CA PRO A 50 4.59 0.65 -3.72
C PRO A 50 5.00 -0.40 -4.75
N ARG A 51 6.17 -0.18 -5.35
CA ARG A 51 6.75 -1.01 -6.41
C ARG A 51 6.73 -2.49 -6.04
N GLU A 52 7.16 -2.82 -4.83
CA GLU A 52 7.27 -4.20 -4.35
C GLU A 52 5.90 -4.92 -4.35
N LYS A 53 4.82 -4.20 -4.01
CA LYS A 53 3.47 -4.78 -4.03
C LYS A 53 2.99 -5.05 -5.45
N LEU A 54 3.30 -4.18 -6.41
CA LEU A 54 2.98 -4.42 -7.81
C LEU A 54 3.71 -5.66 -8.33
N VAL A 55 5.01 -5.79 -8.06
CA VAL A 55 5.80 -6.97 -8.44
C VAL A 55 5.18 -8.24 -7.87
N ARG A 56 4.90 -8.27 -6.56
CA ARG A 56 4.25 -9.41 -5.89
C ARG A 56 2.86 -9.70 -6.46
N HIS A 57 2.11 -8.66 -6.83
CA HIS A 57 0.80 -8.80 -7.45
C HIS A 57 0.92 -9.50 -8.81
N LEU A 58 1.81 -9.03 -9.69
CA LEU A 58 2.03 -9.60 -11.02
C LEU A 58 2.56 -11.04 -10.93
N GLU A 59 3.51 -11.33 -10.03
CA GLU A 59 3.96 -12.70 -9.80
C GLU A 59 2.82 -13.63 -9.39
N ARG A 60 1.96 -13.18 -8.46
CA ARG A 60 0.81 -13.98 -8.02
C ARG A 60 -0.24 -14.12 -9.12
N TRP A 61 -0.40 -13.11 -9.95
CA TRP A 61 -1.27 -13.13 -11.12
C TRP A 61 -0.78 -14.17 -12.14
N ILE A 62 0.53 -14.18 -12.45
CA ILE A 62 1.16 -15.17 -13.34
C ILE A 62 1.02 -16.58 -12.75
N ARG A 63 1.32 -16.80 -11.48
CA ARG A 63 1.17 -18.14 -10.85
C ARG A 63 -0.26 -18.66 -10.92
N LYS A 64 -1.27 -17.78 -10.98
CA LYS A 64 -2.68 -18.15 -11.02
C LYS A 64 -3.21 -18.35 -12.44
N ARG A 65 -2.67 -17.65 -13.43
CA ARG A 65 -3.24 -17.56 -14.78
C ARG A 65 -2.28 -17.97 -15.90
N GLY A 66 -0.98 -17.97 -15.66
CA GLY A 66 0.03 -18.38 -16.62
C GLY A 66 0.29 -19.88 -16.64
N GLU A 67 1.17 -20.28 -17.54
CA GLU A 67 1.75 -21.61 -17.61
C GLU A 67 2.89 -21.81 -16.58
N PRO A 68 3.24 -23.06 -16.19
CA PRO A 68 4.27 -23.33 -15.20
C PRO A 68 5.64 -22.68 -15.46
N GLY A 69 6.00 -22.43 -16.73
CA GLY A 69 7.26 -21.77 -17.11
C GLY A 69 7.21 -20.24 -17.15
N ASP A 70 6.02 -19.64 -17.08
CA ASP A 70 5.83 -18.21 -17.22
C ASP A 70 6.40 -17.39 -16.05
N PRO A 71 6.36 -17.80 -14.78
CA PRO A 71 6.93 -17.02 -13.69
C PRO A 71 8.41 -16.66 -13.88
N VAL A 72 9.18 -17.56 -14.48
CA VAL A 72 10.62 -17.33 -14.75
C VAL A 72 10.78 -16.45 -15.99
N ARG A 73 10.06 -16.75 -17.08
CA ARG A 73 10.14 -16.00 -18.35
C ARG A 73 9.63 -14.56 -18.25
N ALA A 74 8.66 -14.32 -17.37
CA ALA A 74 8.03 -13.03 -17.19
C ALA A 74 8.80 -12.08 -16.27
N ARG A 75 9.83 -12.57 -15.56
CA ARG A 75 10.66 -11.73 -14.69
C ARG A 75 11.21 -10.48 -15.39
N PRO A 76 11.90 -10.56 -16.54
CA PRO A 76 12.39 -9.38 -17.25
C PRO A 76 11.26 -8.47 -17.74
N LEU A 77 10.11 -9.04 -18.11
CA LEU A 77 8.94 -8.26 -18.51
C LEU A 77 8.40 -7.42 -17.35
N ILE A 78 8.28 -8.01 -16.15
CA ILE A 78 7.85 -7.30 -14.94
C ILE A 78 8.83 -6.18 -14.61
N GLU A 79 10.13 -6.44 -14.65
CA GLU A 79 11.16 -5.44 -14.36
C GLU A 79 11.11 -4.26 -15.32
N ALA A 80 11.00 -4.54 -16.63
CA ALA A 80 10.85 -3.50 -17.65
C ALA A 80 9.56 -2.69 -17.45
N LEU A 81 8.44 -3.35 -17.13
CA LEU A 81 7.16 -2.69 -16.87
C LEU A 81 7.24 -1.72 -15.69
N VAL A 82 7.81 -2.20 -14.58
CA VAL A 82 7.99 -1.41 -13.37
C VAL A 82 8.91 -0.23 -13.63
N ALA A 83 10.04 -0.43 -14.32
CA ALA A 83 10.95 0.65 -14.68
C ALA A 83 10.26 1.73 -15.55
N ARG A 84 9.48 1.32 -16.56
CA ARG A 84 8.68 2.24 -17.38
C ARG A 84 7.68 3.04 -16.54
N TYR A 85 6.97 2.38 -15.63
CA TYR A 85 5.94 3.03 -14.79
C TYR A 85 6.53 3.95 -13.73
N THR A 86 7.71 3.64 -13.19
CA THR A 86 8.45 4.55 -12.32
C THR A 86 8.95 5.77 -13.12
N ALA A 87 9.51 5.55 -14.31
CA ALA A 87 9.98 6.65 -15.16
C ALA A 87 8.86 7.58 -15.63
N SER A 88 7.66 7.04 -15.87
CA SER A 88 6.49 7.83 -16.27
C SER A 88 5.73 8.48 -15.10
N GLY A 89 6.14 8.23 -13.84
CA GLY A 89 5.45 8.74 -12.65
C GLY A 89 4.13 8.04 -12.32
N ILE A 90 3.77 6.96 -13.03
CA ILE A 90 2.63 6.11 -12.66
C ILE A 90 2.88 5.45 -11.30
N LEU A 91 4.13 5.05 -11.06
CA LEU A 91 4.62 4.61 -9.75
C LEU A 91 5.47 5.72 -9.13
N ASP A 92 4.94 6.40 -8.13
CA ASP A 92 5.66 7.42 -7.37
C ASP A 92 5.67 7.09 -5.87
N GLU A 93 6.74 6.42 -5.46
CA GLU A 93 6.92 6.04 -4.05
C GLU A 93 7.24 7.23 -3.15
N ASN A 94 7.78 8.34 -3.69
CA ASN A 94 8.00 9.56 -2.90
C ASN A 94 6.65 10.18 -2.52
N ARG A 95 5.77 10.36 -3.51
CA ARG A 95 4.41 10.85 -3.27
C ARG A 95 3.64 9.94 -2.30
N LEU A 96 3.74 8.63 -2.47
CA LEU A 96 3.12 7.65 -1.56
C LEU A 96 3.64 7.82 -0.13
N ALA A 97 4.95 8.00 0.04
CA ALA A 97 5.60 8.20 1.33
C ALA A 97 5.13 9.50 2.00
N GLU A 98 5.11 10.62 1.28
CA GLU A 98 4.66 11.93 1.78
C GLU A 98 3.20 11.91 2.23
N VAL A 99 2.28 11.42 1.39
CA VAL A 99 0.86 11.32 1.74
C VAL A 99 0.66 10.42 2.96
N SER A 100 1.42 9.33 3.04
CA SER A 100 1.34 8.39 4.15
C SER A 100 1.95 8.95 5.45
N LEU A 101 3.04 9.73 5.34
CA LEU A 101 3.69 10.44 6.42
C LEU A 101 2.68 11.39 7.08
N GLY A 102 2.09 12.32 6.31
CA GLY A 102 1.10 13.27 6.85
C GLY A 102 -0.08 12.60 7.55
N ARG A 103 -0.61 11.50 6.98
CA ARG A 103 -1.69 10.70 7.61
C ARG A 103 -1.26 10.03 8.93
N LEU A 104 -0.03 9.55 9.01
CA LEU A 104 0.48 8.91 10.22
C LEU A 104 0.83 9.95 11.30
N ARG A 105 1.32 11.12 10.90
CA ARG A 105 1.61 12.25 11.76
C ARG A 105 0.38 12.86 12.40
N ALA A 106 -0.68 13.05 11.61
CA ALA A 106 -1.98 13.46 12.14
C ALA A 106 -2.54 12.50 13.21
N ARG A 107 -2.04 11.25 13.26
CA ARG A 107 -2.37 10.24 14.28
C ARG A 107 -1.35 10.16 15.42
N GLY A 108 -0.41 11.10 15.51
CA GLY A 108 0.62 11.16 16.54
C GLY A 108 1.72 10.10 16.41
N ALA A 109 1.94 9.53 15.22
CA ALA A 109 3.03 8.56 15.05
C ALA A 109 4.40 9.25 15.10
N SER A 110 5.35 8.64 15.84
CA SER A 110 6.75 9.08 15.88
C SER A 110 7.48 8.76 14.57
N ARG A 111 8.59 9.46 14.28
CA ARG A 111 9.44 9.22 13.10
C ARG A 111 9.82 7.74 12.93
N LEU A 112 10.22 7.09 14.04
CA LEU A 112 10.57 5.67 14.04
C LEU A 112 9.36 4.79 13.68
N ALA A 113 8.19 5.06 14.28
CA ALA A 113 6.97 4.31 13.99
C ALA A 113 6.51 4.50 12.54
N ILE A 114 6.72 5.70 11.97
CA ILE A 114 6.39 6.00 10.57
C ILE A 114 7.30 5.22 9.63
N ARG A 115 8.63 5.29 9.84
CA ARG A 115 9.61 4.51 9.06
C ARG A 115 9.24 3.02 9.08
N ALA A 116 8.98 2.47 10.26
CA ALA A 116 8.59 1.06 10.40
C ALA A 116 7.29 0.72 9.65
N LYS A 117 6.26 1.56 9.74
CA LYS A 117 4.97 1.33 9.04
C LYS A 117 5.10 1.43 7.53
N LEU A 118 5.91 2.36 7.02
CA LEU A 118 6.15 2.51 5.59
C LEU A 118 7.00 1.37 5.03
N ALA A 119 8.06 0.98 5.74
CA ALA A 119 8.87 -0.18 5.38
C ALA A 119 8.04 -1.48 5.39
N ALA A 120 7.17 -1.67 6.39
CA ALA A 120 6.26 -2.82 6.44
C ALA A 120 5.25 -2.85 5.27
N ARG A 121 4.95 -1.69 4.67
CA ARG A 121 4.15 -1.62 3.44
C ARG A 121 4.97 -1.93 2.17
N GLY A 122 6.29 -1.99 2.26
CA GLY A 122 7.20 -2.21 1.13
C GLY A 122 7.57 -0.92 0.38
N VAL A 123 7.48 0.25 1.04
CA VAL A 123 7.96 1.51 0.47
C VAL A 123 9.49 1.54 0.55
N GLU A 124 10.13 2.00 -0.52
CA GLU A 124 11.58 2.10 -0.63
C GLU A 124 12.16 3.06 0.44
N ALA A 125 13.35 2.72 0.96
CA ALA A 125 13.94 3.41 2.11
C ALA A 125 14.29 4.87 1.78
N ALA A 126 14.88 5.16 0.63
CA ALA A 126 15.20 6.51 0.22
C ALA A 126 13.94 7.38 0.02
N ALA A 127 12.82 6.82 -0.46
CA ALA A 127 11.55 7.53 -0.50
C ALA A 127 11.03 7.89 0.91
N ILE A 128 11.18 6.98 1.89
CA ILE A 128 10.84 7.24 3.29
C ILE A 128 11.75 8.33 3.87
N ASP A 129 13.05 8.23 3.65
CA ASP A 129 14.05 9.18 4.14
C ASP A 129 13.78 10.58 3.60
N ARG A 130 13.58 10.71 2.29
CA ARG A 130 13.23 11.98 1.64
C ARG A 130 11.95 12.61 2.20
N ALA A 131 10.91 11.81 2.42
CA ALA A 131 9.66 12.33 2.99
C ALA A 131 9.88 12.85 4.42
N LEU A 132 10.62 12.10 5.25
CA LEU A 132 10.95 12.51 6.62
C LEU A 132 11.91 13.70 6.70
N GLU A 133 12.79 13.87 5.73
CA GLU A 133 13.68 15.03 5.59
C GLU A 133 12.89 16.28 5.19
N ARG A 134 12.02 16.18 4.18
CA ARG A 134 11.16 17.28 3.73
C ARG A 134 10.28 17.85 4.84
N GLU A 135 9.63 16.99 5.61
CA GLU A 135 8.85 17.40 6.78
C GLU A 135 9.68 18.21 7.79
N THR A 136 10.92 17.79 8.05
CA THR A 136 11.82 18.49 8.98
C THR A 136 12.38 19.80 8.40
N ILE A 137 12.22 20.09 7.11
CA ILE A 137 12.57 21.38 6.52
C ILE A 137 11.35 22.32 6.53
N GLU A 138 10.15 21.78 6.35
CA GLU A 138 8.89 22.54 6.43
C GLU A 138 8.52 22.94 7.87
N GLU A 139 8.86 22.14 8.88
CA GLU A 139 8.64 22.44 10.31
C GLU A 139 9.47 23.64 10.86
N PRO A 140 10.80 23.77 10.63
CA PRO A 140 11.62 24.83 11.22
C PRO A 140 11.41 26.21 10.60
N GLU A 141 10.99 26.31 9.34
CA GLU A 141 10.79 27.59 8.67
C GLU A 141 9.51 28.30 9.16
N ALA A 142 8.49 27.52 9.53
CA ALA A 142 7.29 28.01 10.20
C ALA A 142 7.55 28.40 11.67
N GLU A 143 8.34 27.60 12.40
CA GLU A 143 8.67 27.84 13.82
C GLU A 143 9.63 29.03 14.01
N LEU A 144 10.58 29.23 13.09
CA LEU A 144 11.49 30.40 13.08
C LEU A 144 10.79 31.72 12.72
N ALA A 145 9.73 31.67 11.90
CA ALA A 145 8.91 32.84 11.59
C ALA A 145 8.00 33.24 12.77
N GLU A 146 7.61 32.28 13.62
CA GLU A 146 6.80 32.51 14.81
C GLU A 146 7.64 32.96 16.02
N LEU A 147 8.93 32.59 16.07
CA LEU A 147 9.90 32.99 17.09
C LEU A 147 10.65 34.30 16.77
N LEU A 148 9.95 35.31 16.27
CA LEU A 148 10.53 36.66 16.18
C LEU A 148 9.62 37.71 16.84
N PRO A 149 9.63 37.81 18.19
CA PRO A 149 9.07 38.97 18.85
C PRO A 149 10.14 40.07 18.89
N TRP A 150 10.26 40.87 17.82
CA TRP A 150 11.00 42.13 17.92
C TRP A 150 10.56 43.20 16.92
N PRO A 151 9.68 44.14 17.32
CA PRO A 151 9.83 45.51 16.88
C PRO A 151 11.07 46.13 17.57
N PRO A 152 11.91 46.92 16.89
CA PRO A 152 13.01 47.62 17.54
C PRO A 152 12.45 48.59 18.60
N PRO A 153 13.08 48.71 19.79
CA PRO A 153 12.63 49.64 20.81
C PRO A 153 12.83 51.06 20.28
N HIS A 154 11.72 51.73 20.05
CA HIS A 154 11.69 53.17 19.91
C HIS A 154 12.19 53.81 21.21
N GLY A 155 13.32 54.48 21.13
CA GLY A 155 13.66 55.65 21.95
C GLY A 155 14.02 55.40 23.41
N LEU A 156 15.31 55.21 23.69
CA LEU A 156 15.90 55.68 24.95
C LEU A 156 16.66 56.99 24.69
N ALA A 157 16.03 58.07 25.17
CA ALA A 157 16.54 59.31 25.76
C ALA A 157 17.71 60.08 25.09
N GLN A 158 17.59 61.41 25.01
CA GLN A 158 18.27 62.38 25.90
C GLN A 158 17.70 63.81 25.62
N PRO A 159 18.09 64.88 26.35
CA PRO A 159 17.34 65.45 27.46
C PRO A 159 16.81 66.87 27.18
N ARG A 160 15.96 67.36 28.08
CA ARG A 160 15.47 68.75 28.15
C ARG A 160 16.63 69.78 28.24
N PRO A 161 16.51 70.92 27.55
CA PRO A 161 16.80 72.24 28.11
C PRO A 161 15.54 72.89 28.68
#